data_AF-A0A2G8JY65-F1
#
_entry.id   AF-A0A2G8JY65-F1
#
_cell.length_a   1.000
_cell.length_b   1.000
_cell.length_c   1.000
_cell.angle_alpha   90.00
_cell.angle_beta   90.00
_cell.angle_gamma   90.00
#
_symmetry.space_group_name_H-M   'P 1'
#
loop_
_entity.id
_entity.type
_entity.pdbx_description
1 polymer ?
#
loop_
_entity_poly.entity_id
_entity_poly.type
_entity_poly.pdbx_seq_one_letter_code
_entity_poly.pdbx_strand_id
1 'polypeptide(L)'
;MFVNIWIESPDTDNQLLVVNKDCMIHNLLDYVKLKCQLKDWLYEEGAILDLADEEGNLRHLTRHHPRQNASLLLTNKATYIPIIIMRNEDGSLKPFEPVPTSLKTNREFLSQLNLQFEKKVKPNVPSSTPSRRGTLNVQGKKMKERLVIVDENEDSMGGTKGAAVKKNNTKQGMKGKR
;
A
#
# COMPACT_ATOMS: atom_id res chain seq x y z
N MET A 1 -2.35 21.78 -5.03
CA MET A 1 -1.17 22.04 -4.17
C MET A 1 0.06 21.52 -4.88
N PHE A 2 1.23 22.11 -4.63
CA PHE A 2 2.43 21.87 -5.44
C PHE A 2 3.49 21.03 -4.74
N VAL A 3 4.30 20.35 -5.56
CA VAL A 3 5.54 19.64 -5.22
C VAL A 3 6.63 20.04 -6.20
N ASN A 4 7.89 19.85 -5.83
CA ASN A 4 9.01 20.02 -6.74
C ASN A 4 9.40 18.65 -7.29
N ILE A 5 9.74 18.55 -8.57
CA ILE A 5 10.40 17.38 -9.16
C ILE A 5 11.81 17.81 -9.58
N TRP A 6 12.85 17.17 -9.05
CA TRP A 6 14.22 17.41 -9.48
C TRP A 6 14.42 16.78 -10.87
N ILE A 7 14.68 17.62 -11.87
CA ILE A 7 15.03 17.17 -13.23
C ILE A 7 16.34 17.81 -13.67
N GLU A 8 17.11 17.09 -14.49
CA GLU A 8 18.17 17.69 -15.29
C GLU A 8 17.64 17.84 -16.72
N SER A 9 17.95 18.97 -17.38
CA SER A 9 17.68 19.20 -18.80
C SER A 9 19.02 19.31 -19.52
N PRO A 10 19.17 18.81 -20.76
CA PRO A 10 20.44 18.94 -21.50
C PRO A 10 20.93 20.39 -21.63
N ASP A 11 20.01 21.35 -21.59
CA ASP A 11 20.25 22.78 -21.85
C ASP A 11 20.54 23.61 -20.58
N THR A 12 20.39 23.03 -19.37
CA THR A 12 20.52 23.76 -18.09
C THR A 12 20.87 22.84 -16.92
N ASP A 13 21.83 23.26 -16.08
CA ASP A 13 22.08 22.64 -14.79
C ASP A 13 20.81 22.60 -13.91
N ASN A 14 20.49 21.41 -13.38
CA ASN A 14 19.55 21.11 -12.29
C ASN A 14 18.33 22.05 -12.11
N GLN A 15 17.18 21.70 -12.71
CA GLN A 15 15.92 22.41 -12.50
C GLN A 15 15.00 21.73 -11.47
N LEU A 16 14.31 22.54 -10.67
CA LEU A 16 13.15 22.10 -9.88
C LEU A 16 11.86 22.39 -10.66
N LEU A 17 11.30 21.35 -11.27
CA LEU A 17 10.01 21.41 -11.96
C LEU A 17 8.87 21.45 -10.94
N VAL A 18 8.19 22.58 -10.80
CA VAL A 18 7.02 22.71 -9.91
C VAL A 18 5.79 22.07 -10.56
N VAL A 19 5.15 21.10 -9.89
CA VAL A 19 4.01 20.34 -10.43
C VAL A 19 2.82 20.34 -9.45
N ASN A 20 1.60 20.50 -9.97
CA ASN A 20 0.38 20.35 -9.18
C ASN A 20 0.09 18.85 -8.95
N LYS A 21 0.21 18.38 -7.70
CA LYS A 21 -0.04 16.97 -7.35
C LYS A 21 -1.54 16.61 -7.23
N ASP A 22 -2.45 17.57 -7.35
CA ASP A 22 -3.90 17.34 -7.28
C ASP A 22 -4.45 16.82 -8.62
N CYS A 23 -3.86 15.72 -9.09
CA CYS A 23 -4.16 15.05 -10.35
C CYS A 23 -4.03 13.53 -10.21
N MET A 24 -4.48 12.77 -11.22
CA MET A 24 -4.34 11.31 -11.20
C MET A 24 -2.88 10.87 -11.39
N ILE A 25 -2.47 9.78 -10.75
CA ILE A 25 -1.07 9.28 -10.76
C ILE A 25 -0.51 9.13 -12.18
N HIS A 26 -1.29 8.62 -13.14
CA HIS A 26 -0.83 8.52 -14.54
C HIS A 26 -0.53 9.89 -15.16
N ASN A 27 -1.41 10.88 -15.00
CA ASN A 27 -1.19 12.24 -15.51
C ASN A 27 0.08 12.88 -14.91
N LEU A 28 0.36 12.65 -13.62
CA LEU A 28 1.60 13.11 -12.99
C LEU A 28 2.82 12.43 -13.61
N LEU A 29 2.84 11.09 -13.65
CA LEU A 29 3.97 10.33 -14.15
C LEU A 29 4.23 10.62 -15.64
N ASP A 30 3.19 10.68 -16.47
CA ASP A 30 3.32 10.97 -17.90
C ASP A 30 3.80 12.41 -18.18
N TYR A 31 3.42 13.38 -17.33
CA TYR A 31 3.99 14.73 -17.39
C TYR A 31 5.48 14.75 -17.01
N VAL A 32 5.90 14.00 -15.99
CA VAL A 32 7.33 13.88 -15.63
C VAL A 32 8.12 13.16 -16.73
N LYS A 33 7.61 12.05 -17.28
CA LYS A 33 8.23 11.36 -18.44
C LYS A 33 8.45 12.30 -19.62
N LEU A 34 7.44 13.13 -19.93
CA LEU A 34 7.53 14.14 -21.00
C LEU A 34 8.58 15.22 -20.69
N LYS A 35 8.64 15.71 -19.45
CA LYS A 35 9.60 16.75 -19.04
C LYS A 35 11.04 16.26 -18.90
N CYS A 36 11.25 14.97 -18.58
CA CYS A 36 12.57 14.34 -18.62
C CYS A 36 12.95 13.82 -20.02
N GLN A 37 12.10 13.98 -21.04
CA GLN A 37 12.28 13.41 -22.39
C GLN A 37 12.38 11.87 -22.44
N LEU A 38 11.97 11.17 -21.36
CA LEU A 38 12.12 9.72 -21.19
C LEU A 38 10.95 8.90 -21.76
N LYS A 39 9.87 9.53 -22.20
CA LYS A 39 8.58 8.85 -22.46
C LYS A 39 8.70 7.64 -23.40
N ASP A 40 9.38 7.82 -24.53
CA ASP A 40 9.39 6.82 -25.59
C ASP A 40 10.50 5.77 -25.36
N TRP A 41 11.68 6.19 -24.86
CA TRP A 41 12.72 5.28 -24.37
C TRP A 41 12.25 4.33 -23.25
N LEU A 42 11.46 4.83 -22.29
CA LEU A 42 10.85 3.99 -21.24
C LEU A 42 9.88 2.95 -21.81
N TYR A 43 9.23 3.24 -22.93
CA TYR A 43 8.33 2.29 -23.59
C TYR A 43 9.12 1.21 -24.35
N GLU A 44 10.19 1.59 -25.03
CA GLU A 44 11.09 0.69 -25.78
C GLU A 44 11.83 -0.29 -24.84
N GLU A 45 12.39 0.20 -23.73
CA GLU A 45 13.09 -0.62 -22.72
C GLU A 45 12.15 -1.38 -21.76
N GLY A 46 10.82 -1.22 -21.91
CA GLY A 46 9.84 -1.76 -20.95
C GLY A 46 10.01 -1.25 -19.51
N ALA A 47 10.63 -0.08 -19.36
CA ALA A 47 11.09 0.49 -18.10
C ALA A 47 10.01 1.34 -17.41
N ILE A 48 10.09 1.41 -16.08
CA ILE A 48 9.07 2.04 -15.24
C ILE A 48 9.64 3.27 -14.54
N LEU A 49 8.91 4.40 -14.60
CA LEU A 49 9.20 5.58 -13.78
C LEU A 49 8.44 5.51 -12.45
N ASP A 50 9.15 5.72 -11.34
CA ASP A 50 8.61 5.98 -10.00
C ASP A 50 9.26 7.27 -9.44
N LEU A 51 8.83 7.75 -8.28
CA LEU A 51 9.47 8.89 -7.60
C LEU A 51 10.09 8.46 -6.27
N ALA A 52 11.26 8.98 -5.91
CA ALA A 52 11.84 8.93 -4.57
C ALA A 52 11.75 10.30 -3.89
N ASP A 53 11.75 10.35 -2.55
CA ASP A 53 12.03 11.59 -1.79
C ASP A 53 13.53 11.92 -1.77
N GLU A 54 13.88 13.05 -1.15
CA GLU A 54 15.25 13.56 -1.01
C GLU A 54 16.14 12.59 -0.20
N GLU A 55 15.53 11.74 0.64
CA GLU A 55 16.16 10.68 1.41
C GLU A 55 16.23 9.32 0.69
N GLY A 56 15.83 9.23 -0.59
CA GLY A 56 15.96 8.01 -1.42
C GLY A 56 14.85 6.96 -1.25
N ASN A 57 13.76 7.26 -0.53
CA ASN A 57 12.63 6.36 -0.35
C ASN A 57 11.62 6.49 -1.50
N LEU A 58 11.46 5.39 -2.23
CA LEU A 58 10.47 5.29 -3.30
C LEU A 58 9.03 5.47 -2.78
N ARG A 59 8.27 6.26 -3.52
CA ARG A 59 6.85 6.58 -3.32
C ARG A 59 5.91 5.53 -3.91
N HIS A 60 6.43 4.60 -4.72
CA HIS A 60 5.72 3.42 -5.20
C HIS A 60 4.42 3.74 -5.96
N LEU A 61 4.40 4.85 -6.69
CA LEU A 61 3.20 5.37 -7.34
C LEU A 61 2.57 4.35 -8.30
N THR A 62 3.41 3.54 -8.95
CA THR A 62 3.00 2.48 -9.89
C THR A 62 2.48 1.19 -9.22
N ARG A 63 2.54 1.08 -7.89
CA ARG A 63 1.80 0.05 -7.11
C ARG A 63 0.37 0.47 -6.76
N HIS A 64 0.06 1.76 -6.90
CA HIS A 64 -1.28 2.30 -6.65
C HIS A 64 -2.12 2.32 -7.93
N HIS A 65 -3.45 2.41 -7.77
CA HIS A 65 -4.34 2.42 -8.93
C HIS A 65 -4.09 3.68 -9.79
N PRO A 66 -3.91 3.61 -11.12
CA PRO A 66 -3.48 4.76 -11.92
C PRO A 66 -4.40 6.00 -11.86
N ARG A 67 -5.70 5.80 -11.56
CA ARG A 67 -6.69 6.88 -11.38
C ARG A 67 -6.81 7.39 -9.93
N GLN A 68 -6.03 6.88 -8.98
CA GLN A 68 -5.91 7.45 -7.64
C GLN A 68 -5.28 8.85 -7.74
N ASN A 69 -5.67 9.77 -6.86
CA ASN A 69 -5.08 11.11 -6.82
C ASN A 69 -3.68 11.05 -6.19
N ALA A 70 -2.68 11.60 -6.87
CA ALA A 70 -1.29 11.64 -6.40
C ALA A 70 -1.14 12.50 -5.11
N SER A 71 -2.10 13.39 -4.85
CA SER A 71 -2.13 14.23 -3.64
C SER A 71 -2.17 13.44 -2.33
N LEU A 72 -2.59 12.17 -2.38
CA LEU A 72 -2.66 11.22 -1.27
C LEU A 72 -1.32 10.52 -0.95
N LEU A 73 -0.34 10.57 -1.85
CA LEU A 73 0.93 9.82 -1.75
C LEU A 73 2.16 10.73 -1.66
N LEU A 74 2.03 11.99 -2.09
CA LEU A 74 3.09 12.98 -2.12
C LEU A 74 2.83 14.11 -1.12
N THR A 75 3.84 14.48 -0.35
CA THR A 75 3.80 15.53 0.67
C THR A 75 3.80 16.91 0.01
N ASN A 76 3.07 17.89 0.57
CA ASN A 76 3.09 19.27 0.07
C ASN A 76 4.50 19.88 0.20
N LYS A 77 4.95 20.63 -0.82
CA LYS A 77 6.26 21.34 -0.84
C LYS A 77 7.52 20.45 -0.74
N ALA A 78 7.40 19.13 -0.71
CA ALA A 78 8.56 18.24 -0.79
C ALA A 78 9.13 18.20 -2.22
N THR A 79 10.43 17.88 -2.33
CA THR A 79 11.06 17.55 -3.60
C THR A 79 11.01 16.05 -3.85
N TYR A 80 10.82 15.66 -5.11
CA TYR A 80 10.82 14.28 -5.55
C TYR A 80 11.79 14.08 -6.71
N ILE A 81 12.53 12.99 -6.68
CA ILE A 81 13.54 12.63 -7.66
C ILE A 81 12.99 11.50 -8.53
N PRO A 82 12.92 11.65 -9.87
CA PRO A 82 12.48 10.59 -10.76
C PRO A 82 13.46 9.43 -10.75
N ILE A 83 12.93 8.21 -10.60
CA ILE A 83 13.70 6.96 -10.56
C ILE A 83 13.26 6.05 -11.71
N ILE A 84 14.23 5.57 -12.47
CA ILE A 84 14.06 4.51 -13.47
C ILE A 84 14.16 3.15 -12.76
N ILE A 85 13.19 2.28 -13.04
CA ILE A 85 13.11 0.90 -12.56
C ILE A 85 13.05 -0.02 -13.78
N MET A 86 14.13 -0.78 -14.00
CA MET A 86 14.28 -1.72 -15.11
C MET A 86 14.38 -3.17 -14.62
N ARG A 87 14.26 -4.11 -15.56
CA ARG A 87 14.62 -5.52 -15.38
C ARG A 87 15.71 -5.93 -16.36
N ASN A 88 16.32 -7.08 -16.10
CA ASN A 88 17.15 -7.83 -17.04
C ASN A 88 16.26 -8.79 -17.86
N GLU A 89 16.83 -9.41 -18.89
CA GLU A 89 16.14 -10.37 -19.78
C GLU A 89 15.63 -11.61 -19.04
N ASP A 90 16.31 -12.05 -17.98
CA ASP A 90 15.88 -13.13 -17.08
C ASP A 90 14.72 -12.72 -16.14
N GLY A 91 14.23 -11.48 -16.26
CA GLY A 91 13.20 -10.90 -15.41
C GLY A 91 13.70 -10.46 -14.03
N SER A 92 14.98 -10.62 -13.69
CA SER A 92 15.55 -10.08 -12.45
C SER A 92 15.54 -8.55 -12.46
N LEU A 93 15.55 -7.94 -11.28
CA LEU A 93 15.42 -6.49 -11.12
C LEU A 93 16.82 -5.85 -11.27
N LYS A 94 16.95 -4.82 -12.13
CA LYS A 94 18.16 -3.97 -12.15
C LYS A 94 18.16 -3.03 -10.94
N PRO A 95 19.33 -2.59 -10.43
CA PRO A 95 19.41 -1.51 -9.45
C PRO A 95 18.61 -0.28 -9.88
N PHE A 96 18.04 0.45 -8.94
CA PHE A 96 17.24 1.65 -9.24
C PHE A 96 18.16 2.83 -9.58
N GLU A 97 17.84 3.54 -10.66
CA GLU A 97 18.69 4.58 -11.20
C GLU A 97 17.99 5.95 -11.12
N PRO A 98 18.57 6.97 -10.47
CA PRO A 98 18.02 8.32 -10.52
C PRO A 98 18.21 8.94 -11.90
N VAL A 99 17.21 9.68 -12.36
CA VAL A 99 17.29 10.43 -13.62
C VAL A 99 18.34 11.55 -13.53
N PRO A 100 18.42 12.38 -12.46
CA PRO A 100 19.50 13.34 -12.29
C PRO A 100 20.87 12.66 -12.16
N THR A 101 21.78 12.96 -13.09
CA THR A 101 23.16 12.46 -13.11
C THR A 101 23.96 12.90 -11.90
N SER A 102 23.71 14.12 -11.39
CA SER A 102 24.28 14.64 -10.14
C SER A 102 24.05 13.71 -8.93
N LEU A 103 22.91 13.02 -8.88
CA LEU A 103 22.59 12.06 -7.82
C LEU A 103 23.18 10.66 -8.03
N LYS A 104 23.72 10.35 -9.22
CA LYS A 104 24.47 9.10 -9.50
C LYS A 104 25.83 9.03 -8.78
N THR A 105 26.23 10.09 -8.08
CA THR A 105 27.42 10.11 -7.20
C THR A 105 27.09 10.36 -5.72
N ASN A 106 25.83 10.70 -5.38
CA ASN A 106 25.41 10.99 -4.01
C ASN A 106 25.31 9.69 -3.20
N ARG A 107 26.33 9.42 -2.37
CA ARG A 107 26.43 8.19 -1.56
C ARG A 107 25.29 7.99 -0.57
N GLU A 108 24.78 9.07 0.03
CA GLU A 108 23.74 8.97 1.07
C GLU A 108 22.39 8.58 0.44
N PHE A 109 22.02 9.31 -0.62
CA PHE A 109 20.83 9.02 -1.43
C PHE A 109 20.88 7.62 -2.05
N LEU A 110 22.00 7.25 -2.69
CA LEU A 110 22.14 5.95 -3.34
C LEU A 110 22.17 4.79 -2.34
N SER A 111 22.71 4.98 -1.12
CA SER A 111 22.66 3.98 -0.05
C SER A 111 21.22 3.64 0.32
N GLN A 112 20.37 4.66 0.55
CA GLN A 112 18.96 4.46 0.87
C GLN A 112 18.17 3.88 -0.31
N LEU A 113 18.41 4.38 -1.54
CA LEU A 113 17.76 3.87 -2.74
C LEU A 113 18.13 2.39 -3.00
N ASN A 114 19.39 1.99 -2.76
CA ASN A 114 19.82 0.59 -2.81
C ASN A 114 19.15 -0.26 -1.71
N LEU A 115 18.96 0.26 -0.51
CA LEU A 115 18.17 -0.44 0.52
C LEU A 115 16.70 -0.67 0.08
N GLN A 116 16.11 0.22 -0.74
CA GLN A 116 14.79 -0.05 -1.34
C GLN A 116 14.85 -1.10 -2.46
N PHE A 117 15.96 -1.20 -3.18
CA PHE A 117 16.20 -2.24 -4.20
C PHE A 117 16.37 -3.63 -3.56
N GLU A 118 17.26 -3.75 -2.58
CA GLU A 118 17.52 -5.03 -1.90
C GLU A 118 16.27 -5.61 -1.23
N LYS A 119 15.40 -4.76 -0.63
CA LYS A 119 14.10 -5.18 -0.07
C LYS A 119 13.13 -5.75 -1.11
N LYS A 120 13.28 -5.45 -2.41
CA LYS A 120 12.48 -6.08 -3.49
C LYS A 120 13.14 -7.35 -4.04
N VAL A 121 14.47 -7.45 -4.03
CA VAL A 121 15.22 -8.60 -4.57
C VAL A 121 15.33 -9.76 -3.57
N LYS A 122 15.40 -9.45 -2.27
CA LYS A 122 15.49 -10.41 -1.17
C LYS A 122 14.13 -10.54 -0.48
N PRO A 123 13.15 -11.33 -1.00
CA PRO A 123 11.94 -11.63 -0.24
C PRO A 123 12.34 -12.34 1.05
N ASN A 124 11.78 -11.89 2.18
CA ASN A 124 12.21 -12.27 3.53
C ASN A 124 12.52 -13.78 3.68
N VAL A 125 13.80 -14.11 3.83
CA VAL A 125 14.20 -15.30 4.59
C VAL A 125 13.72 -15.04 6.02
N PRO A 126 12.81 -15.86 6.58
CA PRO A 126 12.30 -15.60 7.93
C PRO A 126 13.46 -15.74 8.92
N SER A 127 13.83 -14.64 9.58
CA SER A 127 14.86 -14.66 10.62
C SER A 127 14.35 -15.49 11.80
N SER A 128 14.93 -16.69 11.95
CA SER A 128 14.55 -17.73 12.91
C SER A 128 14.97 -17.38 14.34
N THR A 129 14.53 -16.21 14.81
CA THR A 129 14.60 -15.80 16.21
C THR A 129 13.67 -16.71 17.03
N PRO A 130 14.19 -17.54 17.95
CA PRO A 130 13.35 -18.48 18.68
C PRO A 130 12.48 -17.72 19.69
N SER A 131 11.18 -17.61 19.38
CA SER A 131 10.20 -16.95 20.26
C SER A 131 10.09 -17.71 21.59
N ARG A 132 10.78 -17.20 22.62
CA ARG A 132 10.68 -17.69 24.01
C ARG A 132 9.30 -17.34 24.57
N ARG A 133 8.28 -18.16 24.24
CA ARG A 133 7.02 -18.19 24.99
C ARG A 133 7.29 -18.71 26.40
N GLY A 134 7.49 -17.79 27.34
CA GLY A 134 7.57 -18.09 28.76
C GLY A 134 6.20 -18.45 29.32
N THR A 135 5.79 -19.71 29.15
CA THR A 135 4.52 -20.23 29.70
C THR A 135 4.64 -20.39 31.21
N LEU A 136 4.35 -19.34 31.98
CA LEU A 136 4.31 -19.40 33.45
C LEU A 136 3.12 -20.26 33.90
N ASN A 137 3.46 -21.45 34.42
CA ASN A 137 2.51 -22.44 34.92
C ASN A 137 2.30 -22.24 36.43
N VAL A 138 1.09 -21.89 36.87
CA VAL A 138 0.75 -21.71 38.29
C VAL A 138 -0.42 -22.63 38.66
N GLN A 139 -0.17 -23.55 39.59
CA GLN A 139 -1.13 -24.56 40.05
C GLN A 139 -2.02 -24.01 41.19
N GLY A 140 -3.33 -24.30 41.17
CA GLY A 140 -4.34 -23.53 41.94
C GLY A 140 -5.39 -24.30 42.78
N LYS A 141 -5.18 -25.57 43.12
CA LYS A 141 -5.99 -26.39 44.08
C LYS A 141 -7.47 -26.72 43.72
N LYS A 142 -8.07 -27.63 44.51
CA LYS A 142 -9.42 -28.24 44.33
C LYS A 142 -10.32 -28.07 45.58
N MET A 143 -11.63 -27.96 45.37
CA MET A 143 -12.75 -28.43 46.23
C MET A 143 -14.06 -28.28 45.40
N LYS A 144 -15.10 -29.15 45.35
CA LYS A 144 -15.86 -30.00 46.31
C LYS A 144 -16.50 -29.18 47.46
N GLU A 145 -17.81 -29.21 47.74
CA GLU A 145 -18.92 -30.00 47.18
C GLU A 145 -20.33 -29.40 47.53
N ARG A 146 -21.41 -29.95 46.92
CA ARG A 146 -22.83 -30.13 47.33
C ARG A 146 -23.34 -29.65 48.74
N LEU A 147 -24.63 -29.34 49.02
CA LEU A 147 -25.93 -29.37 48.27
C LEU A 147 -27.07 -28.60 49.04
N VAL A 148 -28.03 -28.04 48.29
CA VAL A 148 -29.45 -27.59 48.52
C VAL A 148 -30.19 -27.91 49.86
N ILE A 149 -31.04 -26.97 50.33
CA ILE A 149 -32.52 -27.07 50.64
C ILE A 149 -33.04 -25.66 51.05
N VAL A 150 -33.91 -24.97 50.28
CA VAL A 150 -35.41 -24.87 50.28
C VAL A 150 -36.13 -24.68 51.64
N ASP A 151 -37.26 -23.98 51.76
CA ASP A 151 -38.02 -23.18 50.75
C ASP A 151 -38.17 -21.68 51.17
N GLU A 152 -39.27 -20.91 51.27
CA GLU A 152 -40.72 -21.09 51.05
C GLU A 152 -41.42 -19.70 50.90
N ASN A 153 -42.25 -19.45 49.85
CA ASN A 153 -43.56 -18.73 49.85
C ASN A 153 -44.04 -18.27 48.44
N GLU A 154 -45.37 -18.19 48.28
CA GLU A 154 -46.12 -17.95 47.03
C GLU A 154 -46.42 -16.43 46.82
N ASP A 155 -47.09 -15.90 45.78
CA ASP A 155 -48.12 -16.47 44.88
C ASP A 155 -48.36 -15.60 43.59
N SER A 156 -49.15 -16.15 42.66
CA SER A 156 -50.09 -15.48 41.74
C SER A 156 -49.67 -15.03 40.31
N MET A 157 -50.13 -15.85 39.34
CA MET A 157 -50.82 -15.48 38.07
C MET A 157 -50.09 -14.86 36.84
N GLY A 158 -50.13 -15.61 35.72
CA GLY A 158 -50.10 -15.12 34.32
C GLY A 158 -48.73 -15.08 33.62
N GLY A 159 -48.48 -15.67 32.45
CA GLY A 159 -49.34 -16.36 31.47
C GLY A 159 -49.85 -15.41 30.37
N THR A 160 -49.60 -15.61 29.06
CA THR A 160 -48.98 -16.76 28.34
C THR A 160 -48.31 -16.39 27.00
N LYS A 161 -47.24 -17.14 26.66
CA LYS A 161 -46.82 -17.65 25.34
C LYS A 161 -47.24 -16.90 24.06
N GLY A 162 -46.25 -16.37 23.34
CA GLY A 162 -46.37 -15.75 22.01
C GLY A 162 -46.57 -16.68 20.79
N ALA A 163 -46.19 -16.19 19.61
CA ALA A 163 -46.32 -16.89 18.32
C ALA A 163 -45.20 -16.52 17.34
N ALA A 164 -44.83 -17.46 16.46
CA ALA A 164 -44.01 -17.21 15.28
C ALA A 164 -44.87 -17.22 14.01
N VAL A 165 -44.55 -16.40 13.01
CA VAL A 165 -45.28 -16.34 11.73
C VAL A 165 -44.31 -16.54 10.55
N LYS A 166 -44.65 -17.48 9.67
CA LYS A 166 -43.90 -17.82 8.45
C LYS A 166 -44.85 -18.38 7.39
N LYS A 167 -45.01 -17.68 6.26
CA LYS A 167 -45.69 -18.05 4.99
C LYS A 167 -45.70 -16.80 4.08
N ASN A 168 -45.95 -16.85 2.75
CA ASN A 168 -45.42 -17.67 1.65
C ASN A 168 -46.20 -17.28 0.37
N ASN A 169 -45.51 -17.01 -0.75
CA ASN A 169 -46.07 -16.90 -2.13
C ASN A 169 -47.07 -15.72 -2.38
N THR A 170 -47.24 -15.19 -3.60
CA THR A 170 -47.54 -15.89 -4.87
C THR A 170 -46.99 -15.20 -6.14
N LYS A 171 -46.98 -15.95 -7.26
CA LYS A 171 -46.39 -15.67 -8.59
C LYS A 171 -47.17 -14.63 -9.42
N GLN A 172 -46.47 -13.91 -10.31
CA GLN A 172 -46.66 -13.84 -11.79
C GLN A 172 -45.79 -12.70 -12.38
N GLY A 173 -45.30 -12.70 -13.63
CA GLY A 173 -45.13 -13.82 -14.56
C GLY A 173 -45.63 -13.60 -15.99
N MET A 174 -44.90 -12.89 -16.86
CA MET A 174 -45.12 -12.94 -18.32
C MET A 174 -43.85 -12.69 -19.15
N LYS A 175 -43.75 -13.36 -20.31
CA LYS A 175 -42.76 -13.10 -21.37
C LYS A 175 -43.44 -12.34 -22.51
N GLY A 176 -42.71 -11.44 -23.18
CA GLY A 176 -43.10 -10.89 -24.48
C GLY A 176 -41.92 -10.96 -25.44
N LYS A 177 -42.03 -11.77 -26.50
CA LYS A 177 -41.16 -11.67 -27.69
C LYS A 177 -41.87 -10.81 -28.73
N ARG A 178 -41.13 -9.97 -29.43
CA ARG A 178 -41.06 -9.98 -30.89
C ARG A 178 -39.70 -9.48 -31.34
#